data_AF-A0A6V7LU26-F1
#
_entry.id   AF-A0A6V7LU26-F1
#
_cell.length_a   1.000
_cell.length_b   1.000
_cell.length_c   1.000
_cell.angle_alpha   90.00
_cell.angle_beta   90.00
_cell.angle_gamma   90.00
#
_symmetry.space_group_name_H-M   'P 1'
#
loop_
_entity.id
_entity.type
_entity.pdbx_description
1 polymer ?
#
loop_
_entity_poly.entity_id
_entity_poly.type
_entity_poly.pdbx_seq_one_letter_code
_entity_poly.pdbx_strand_id
1 'polypeptide(L)' 'LPKSRPNITTEHSRYESGDILNANCTVPSSRPPVEFIFKLNNVE' A
#
# COMPACT_ATOMS: atom_id res chain seq x y z
N LEU A 1 -17.15 -6.04 4.32
CA LEU A 1 -15.69 -6.08 4.62
C LEU A 1 -14.94 -6.69 3.43
N PRO A 2 -13.68 -6.29 3.14
CA PRO A 2 -12.89 -6.91 2.09
C PRO A 2 -12.72 -8.40 2.32
N LYS A 3 -12.78 -9.19 1.25
CA LYS A 3 -12.66 -10.66 1.33
C LYS A 3 -11.21 -11.14 1.50
N SER A 4 -10.23 -10.26 1.33
CA SER A 4 -8.82 -10.57 1.48
C SER A 4 -8.05 -9.38 2.05
N ARG A 5 -6.80 -9.64 2.44
CA ARG A 5 -5.85 -8.59 2.79
C ARG A 5 -5.55 -7.73 1.56
N PRO A 6 -5.18 -6.46 1.76
CA PRO A 6 -4.68 -5.62 0.68
C PRO A 6 -3.36 -6.18 0.12
N ASN A 7 -3.13 -5.94 -1.16
CA ASN A 7 -1.89 -6.24 -1.85
C ASN A 7 -1.14 -4.94 -2.11
N ILE A 8 0.11 -4.87 -1.67
CA ILE A 8 0.99 -3.73 -1.93
C ILE A 8 2.06 -4.11 -2.94
N THR A 9 2.24 -3.28 -3.95
CA THR A 9 3.31 -3.39 -4.95
C THR A 9 4.12 -2.12 -5.00
N THR A 10 5.39 -2.27 -5.36
CA THR A 10 6.36 -1.19 -5.51
C THR A 10 7.08 -1.36 -6.84
N GLU A 11 7.53 -0.26 -7.44
CA GLU A 11 8.26 -0.30 -8.72
C GLU A 11 9.59 -1.08 -8.60
N HIS A 12 10.22 -1.02 -7.42
CA HIS A 12 11.50 -1.66 -7.16
C HIS A 12 11.42 -2.57 -5.92
N SER A 13 12.29 -3.58 -5.89
CA SER A 13 12.47 -4.47 -4.73
C SER A 13 13.35 -3.87 -3.64
N ARG A 14 14.14 -2.84 -3.99
CA ARG A 14 15.05 -2.12 -3.09
C ARG A 14 15.13 -0.66 -3.53
N TYR A 15 15.24 0.22 -2.54
CA TYR A 15 15.38 1.66 -2.70
C TYR A 15 16.60 2.13 -1.92
N GLU A 16 17.27 3.15 -2.42
CA GLU A 16 18.36 3.84 -1.76
C GLU A 16 17.91 5.23 -1.27
N SER A 17 18.73 5.86 -0.44
CA SER A 17 18.42 7.19 0.07
C SER A 17 18.38 8.22 -1.06
N GLY A 18 17.26 8.93 -1.18
CA GLY A 18 17.02 9.90 -2.25
C GLY A 18 16.10 9.38 -3.37
N ASP A 19 15.81 8.09 -3.40
CA ASP A 19 14.84 7.53 -4.33
C ASP A 19 13.41 7.94 -3.98
N ILE A 20 12.55 7.97 -5.00
CA ILE A 20 11.10 8.16 -4.83
C ILE A 20 10.45 6.77 -4.71
N LEU A 21 9.83 6.51 -3.55
CA LEU A 21 9.05 5.30 -3.34
C LEU A 21 7.65 5.46 -3.95
N ASN A 22 7.45 4.90 -5.15
CA ASN A 22 6.12 4.72 -5.73
C ASN A 22 5.53 3.37 -5.31
N ALA A 23 4.45 3.41 -4.53
CA ALA A 23 3.75 2.23 -4.04
C ALA A 23 2.27 2.27 -4.43
N ASN A 24 1.72 1.10 -4.75
CA ASN A 24 0.30 0.92 -5.05
C ASN A 24 -0.30 -0.10 -4.07
N CYS A 25 -1.40 0.27 -3.43
CA CYS A 25 -2.15 -0.62 -2.55
C CYS A 25 -3.51 -0.91 -3.16
N THR A 26 -3.81 -2.19 -3.39
CA THR A 26 -5.07 -2.65 -3.96
C THR A 26 -5.78 -3.60 -3.02
N VAL A 27 -7.11 -3.63 -3.09
CA VAL A 27 -7.95 -4.55 -2.30
C VAL A 27 -9.17 -4.93 -3.14
N PRO A 28 -9.70 -6.17 -3.01
CA PRO A 28 -10.96 -6.49 -3.65
C PRO A 28 -12.07 -5.56 -3.19
N SER A 29 -12.97 -5.24 -4.12
CA SER A 29 -14.12 -4.38 -3.86
C SER A 29 -14.87 -4.82 -2.60
N SER A 30 -15.18 -3.84 -1.74
CA SER A 30 -15.89 -4.08 -0.48
C SER A 30 -17.08 -3.14 -0.35
N ARG A 31 -18.08 -3.60 0.41
CA ARG A 31 -19.13 -2.76 0.97
C ARG A 31 -19.12 -2.91 2.51
N PRO A 32 -19.05 -1.81 3.28
CA PRO A 32 -18.81 -0.42 2.84
C PRO A 32 -17.43 -0.24 2.17
N PRO A 33 -17.17 0.90 1.50
CA PRO A 33 -15.84 1.24 1.00
C PRO A 33 -14.80 1.21 2.12
N VAL A 34 -13.54 0.96 1.77
CA VAL A 34 -12.43 1.03 2.73
C VAL A 34 -11.65 2.32 2.60
N GLU A 35 -11.02 2.69 3.70
CA GLU A 35 -10.00 3.71 3.77
C GLU A 35 -8.61 3.06 3.60
N PHE A 36 -7.73 3.72 2.85
CA PHE A 36 -6.35 3.31 2.68
C PHE A 36 -5.44 4.23 3.48
N ILE A 37 -4.55 3.63 4.27
CA ILE A 37 -3.55 4.34 5.07
C ILE A 37 -2.18 3.77 4.70
N PHE A 38 -1.27 4.62 4.25
CA PHE A 38 0.11 4.26 3.99
C PHE A 38 0.98 4.73 5.15
N LYS A 39 1.91 3.87 5.60
CA LYS A 39 2.89 4.18 6.64
C LYS A 39 4.24 3.66 6.21
N LEU A 40 5.28 4.47 6.34
CA LEU A 40 6.65 4.06 6.02
C LEU A 40 7.41 3.80 7.31
N ASN A 41 7.88 2.57 7.53
CA ASN A 41 8.56 2.17 8.78
C ASN A 41 7.77 2.54 10.05
N ASN A 42 6.44 2.39 9.99
CA ASN A 42 5.51 2.76 11.07
C ASN A 42 5.45 4.27 11.39
N VAL A 43 6.12 5.10 10.60
CA VAL A 43 5.96 6.56 10.61
C VAL A 43 4.75 6.90 9.73
N GLU A 44 3.90 7.79 10.25
CA GLU A 44 2.76 8.37 9.55
C GLU A 44 3.19 9.58 8.73
#